data_AF-A0A5N6T9B2-F1
#
_entry.id   AF-A0A5N6T9B2-F1
#
_cell.length_a   1.000
_cell.length_b   1.000
_cell.length_c   1.000
_cell.angle_alpha   90.00
_cell.angle_beta   90.00
_cell.angle_gamma   90.00
#
_symmetry.space_group_name_H-M   'P 1'
#
loop_
_entity.id
_entity.type
_entity.pdbx_description
1 polymer ?
#
loop_
_entity_poly.entity_id
_entity_poly.type
_entity_poly.pdbx_seq_one_letter_code
_entity_poly.pdbx_strand_id
1 'polypeptide(L)'
;MNATDRSPLFVVEEVLCTYPISTSYDSCPRYLFYALLLAVCVTRWTGWLADVFLGAAATYAGTAAIQAFILVSSSTKHRTPQTVSIPQIPDNTSLWDDFPALVTETNEIDISPAAIELDADAVLSIVVTAYLVFLPLQCWSRVFAKERISSIIFTLWNVLMFAGSICSLVYWPRLKKTPIQYAFCLPQLPPTSPVSSDGWESWQLTSTWNSSVWSIFSNASLLLQLNDVCFYPCFNTTQVLRQQTSLQATVASGGNRFTRRHRFWGKVIYSQRYIYSLVALSMILNVLLMMIRVLPYHSRVPSSRVWEIWKEKKNIIRGLKEDFHAAVHTSRDHRESMVEKSQTKLPLWKRASRFFTLRVMGLWAKLTFDVIIICAIVFSIVVSPLTVIAFVAWIEYYIHHDGPSQETPQQVGQWSPLVSIALLCISAAIYKLKYWVAPRHEIEHDIQELKKEIERLENLREEKSNTREFHSLHSLRDRFSTEGQHYDSSQVE
;
A
#
# COMPACT_ATOMS: atom_id res chain seq x y z
N MET A 1 1.72 50.39 27.37
CA MET A 1 1.40 50.63 25.95
C MET A 1 0.05 51.31 25.89
N ASN A 2 0.00 52.57 25.44
CA ASN A 2 -1.26 53.31 25.33
C ASN A 2 -2.04 52.76 24.13
N ALA A 3 -3.17 52.11 24.42
CA ALA A 3 -4.11 51.64 23.42
C ALA A 3 -4.72 52.86 22.70
N THR A 4 -4.21 53.17 21.51
CA THR A 4 -4.92 54.01 20.56
C THR A 4 -6.11 53.21 20.04
N ASP A 5 -7.27 53.84 20.11
CA ASP A 5 -8.66 53.40 19.91
C ASP A 5 -9.02 52.85 18.51
N ARG A 6 -8.11 52.14 17.82
CA ARG A 6 -8.30 51.71 16.42
C ARG A 6 -7.89 50.28 16.08
N SER A 7 -7.19 49.56 16.95
CA SER A 7 -6.79 48.16 16.71
C SER A 7 -7.41 47.23 17.76
N PRO A 8 -8.03 46.09 17.36
CA PRO A 8 -8.58 45.14 18.32
C PRO A 8 -7.48 44.56 19.22
N LEU A 9 -7.86 44.04 20.39
CA LEU A 9 -6.90 43.46 21.35
C LEU A 9 -6.12 42.26 20.76
N PHE A 10 -6.81 41.46 19.96
CA PHE A 10 -6.26 40.34 19.20
C PHE A 10 -7.10 40.15 17.94
N VAL A 11 -6.53 39.45 16.97
CA VAL A 11 -7.19 39.04 15.73
C VAL A 11 -7.27 37.53 15.67
N VAL A 12 -8.19 37.00 14.86
CA VAL A 12 -8.38 35.55 14.72
C VAL A 12 -8.17 35.16 13.27
N GLU A 13 -7.34 34.15 13.06
CA GLU A 13 -7.03 33.61 11.75
C GLU A 13 -7.34 32.11 11.67
N GLU A 14 -7.89 31.66 10.54
CA GLU A 14 -8.06 30.23 10.28
C GLU A 14 -6.72 29.56 9.99
N VAL A 15 -6.42 28.51 10.74
CA VAL A 15 -5.17 27.75 10.61
C VAL A 15 -5.45 26.27 10.43
N LEU A 16 -4.45 25.59 9.87
CA LEU A 16 -4.43 24.14 9.74
C LEU A 16 -3.36 23.59 10.69
N CYS A 17 -3.80 22.79 11.67
CA CYS A 17 -2.90 22.13 12.59
C CYS A 17 -2.68 20.68 12.14
N THR A 18 -1.45 20.38 11.75
CA THR A 18 -1.07 19.11 11.14
C THR A 18 0.18 18.56 11.78
N TYR A 19 0.18 17.26 12.02
CA TYR A 19 1.39 16.47 12.15
C TYR A 19 1.97 16.26 10.73
N PRO A 20 3.17 16.78 10.43
CA PRO A 20 3.71 16.75 9.06
C PRO A 20 4.04 15.32 8.62
N ILE A 21 4.25 15.06 7.34
CA ILE A 21 4.62 13.71 6.90
C ILE A 21 5.96 13.31 7.52
N SER A 22 5.98 12.16 8.18
CA SER A 22 7.16 11.55 8.77
C SER A 22 8.22 11.26 7.72
N THR A 23 9.49 11.39 8.08
CA THR A 23 10.61 11.08 7.18
C THR A 23 10.61 9.66 6.63
N SER A 24 10.04 8.69 7.36
CA SER A 24 9.88 7.30 6.90
C SER A 24 8.85 7.13 5.78
N TYR A 25 7.90 8.05 5.67
CA TYR A 25 6.82 8.04 4.69
C TYR A 25 6.92 9.22 3.71
N ASP A 26 8.06 9.91 3.72
CA ASP A 26 8.32 11.02 2.84
C ASP A 26 8.48 10.57 1.37
N SER A 27 8.51 11.53 0.48
CA SER A 27 8.55 11.37 -0.97
C SER A 27 9.68 10.42 -1.43
N CYS A 28 10.88 10.53 -0.85
CA CYS A 28 12.01 9.69 -1.24
C CYS A 28 11.77 8.19 -0.95
N PRO A 29 11.45 7.76 0.30
CA PRO A 29 11.04 6.39 0.58
C PRO A 29 9.87 5.89 -0.27
N ARG A 30 8.84 6.72 -0.53
CA ARG A 30 7.70 6.33 -1.37
C ARG A 30 8.10 6.09 -2.82
N TYR A 31 8.89 6.97 -3.41
CA TYR A 31 9.40 6.79 -4.77
C TYR A 31 10.33 5.58 -4.88
N LEU A 32 11.17 5.34 -3.86
CA LEU A 32 11.99 4.13 -3.79
C LEU A 32 11.11 2.88 -3.72
N PHE A 33 10.03 2.91 -2.93
CA PHE A 33 9.07 1.81 -2.86
C PHE A 33 8.40 1.54 -4.21
N TYR A 34 7.94 2.56 -4.93
CA TYR A 34 7.38 2.38 -6.28
C TYR A 34 8.43 1.85 -7.27
N ALA A 35 9.67 2.33 -7.18
CA ALA A 35 10.78 1.85 -7.99
C ALA A 35 11.11 0.38 -7.68
N LEU A 36 11.05 -0.04 -6.42
CA LEU A 36 11.23 -1.43 -6.01
C LEU A 36 10.12 -2.32 -6.58
N LEU A 37 8.85 -1.89 -6.52
CA LEU A 37 7.74 -2.63 -7.13
C LEU A 37 7.88 -2.76 -8.64
N LEU A 38 8.36 -1.70 -9.30
CA LEU A 38 8.68 -1.74 -10.74
C LEU A 38 9.87 -2.66 -11.02
N ALA A 39 10.91 -2.61 -10.20
CA ALA A 39 12.07 -3.48 -10.30
C ALA A 39 11.66 -4.95 -10.16
N VAL A 40 10.80 -5.32 -9.19
CA VAL A 40 10.25 -6.68 -9.07
C VAL A 40 9.56 -7.12 -10.37
N CYS A 41 8.81 -6.23 -11.02
CA CYS A 41 8.17 -6.53 -12.30
C CYS A 41 9.18 -6.75 -13.44
N VAL A 42 10.24 -5.94 -13.50
CA VAL A 42 11.26 -5.98 -14.57
C VAL A 42 12.25 -7.14 -14.38
N THR A 43 12.77 -7.32 -13.17
CA THR A 43 13.77 -8.33 -12.81
C THR A 43 13.17 -9.72 -12.59
N ARG A 44 11.92 -9.93 -13.00
CA ARG A 44 11.20 -11.22 -12.88
C ARG A 44 11.93 -12.42 -13.48
N TRP A 45 12.86 -12.19 -14.40
CA TRP A 45 13.65 -13.22 -15.07
C TRP A 45 14.88 -13.66 -14.27
N THR A 46 15.35 -12.79 -13.37
CA THR A 46 16.48 -13.03 -12.47
C THR A 46 15.91 -13.32 -11.08
N GLY A 47 15.52 -14.58 -10.83
CA GLY A 47 14.69 -14.99 -9.69
C GLY A 47 15.16 -14.47 -8.33
N TRP A 48 16.45 -14.65 -8.01
CA TRP A 48 16.99 -14.22 -6.71
C TRP A 48 16.87 -12.71 -6.45
N LEU A 49 17.08 -11.89 -7.48
CA LEU A 49 17.04 -10.44 -7.34
C LEU A 49 15.61 -9.93 -7.12
N ALA A 50 14.63 -10.54 -7.78
CA ALA A 50 13.22 -10.22 -7.59
C ALA A 50 12.74 -10.54 -6.15
N ASP A 51 13.23 -11.63 -5.55
CA ASP A 51 12.88 -12.00 -4.18
C ASP A 51 13.39 -10.98 -3.15
N VAL A 52 14.61 -10.45 -3.35
CA VAL A 52 15.18 -9.41 -2.48
C VAL A 52 14.38 -8.11 -2.57
N PHE A 53 14.08 -7.64 -3.78
CA PHE A 53 13.29 -6.42 -3.97
C PHE A 53 11.85 -6.58 -3.45
N LEU A 54 11.24 -7.74 -3.65
CA LEU A 54 9.90 -8.03 -3.14
C LEU A 54 9.90 -8.10 -1.61
N GLY A 55 10.92 -8.70 -1.00
CA GLY A 55 11.09 -8.71 0.45
C GLY A 55 11.21 -7.30 1.04
N ALA A 56 12.03 -6.44 0.43
CA ALA A 56 12.19 -5.04 0.85
C ALA A 56 10.90 -4.21 0.68
N ALA A 57 10.20 -4.39 -0.44
CA ALA A 57 8.92 -3.73 -0.66
C ALA A 57 7.84 -4.24 0.31
N ALA A 58 7.82 -5.55 0.59
CA ALA A 58 6.85 -6.18 1.49
C ALA A 58 7.05 -5.76 2.95
N THR A 59 8.29 -5.59 3.42
CA THR A 59 8.55 -5.10 4.78
C THR A 59 8.15 -3.65 4.94
N TYR A 60 8.49 -2.78 3.99
CA TYR A 60 8.07 -1.37 3.99
C TYR A 60 6.54 -1.22 3.93
N ALA A 61 5.86 -2.00 3.09
CA ALA A 61 4.41 -1.98 3.06
C ALA A 61 3.80 -2.57 4.35
N GLY A 62 4.44 -3.58 4.95
CA GLY A 62 4.07 -4.18 6.22
C GLY A 62 4.13 -3.21 7.40
N THR A 63 5.18 -2.37 7.48
CA THR A 63 5.27 -1.33 8.50
C THR A 63 4.17 -0.28 8.32
N ALA A 64 3.90 0.15 7.08
CA ALA A 64 2.80 1.05 6.76
C ALA A 64 1.43 0.46 7.16
N ALA A 65 1.21 -0.84 6.96
CA ALA A 65 -0.03 -1.50 7.39
C ALA A 65 -0.21 -1.47 8.92
N ILE A 66 0.87 -1.67 9.68
CA ILE A 66 0.82 -1.56 11.15
C ILE A 66 0.57 -0.11 11.58
N GLN A 67 1.17 0.87 10.90
CA GLN A 67 0.86 2.28 11.12
C GLN A 67 -0.63 2.57 10.91
N ALA A 68 -1.24 2.03 9.84
CA ALA A 68 -2.68 2.15 9.60
C ALA A 68 -3.53 1.58 10.75
N PHE A 69 -3.12 0.45 11.33
CA PHE A 69 -3.79 -0.14 12.50
C PHE A 69 -3.73 0.76 13.72
N ILE A 70 -2.59 1.39 13.97
CA ILE A 70 -2.42 2.30 15.10
C ILE A 70 -3.25 3.57 14.88
N LEU A 71 -3.26 4.16 13.67
CA LEU A 71 -4.04 5.36 13.37
C LEU A 71 -5.55 5.15 13.55
N VAL A 72 -6.08 4.02 13.06
CA VAL A 72 -7.53 3.75 13.19
C VAL A 72 -7.95 3.46 14.64
N SER A 73 -7.07 2.81 15.42
CA SER A 73 -7.34 2.45 16.82
C SER A 73 -7.18 3.64 17.78
N SER A 74 -6.26 4.56 17.49
CA SER A 74 -5.96 5.73 18.33
C SER A 74 -6.72 7.01 17.95
N SER A 75 -7.78 6.88 17.14
CA SER A 75 -8.57 8.01 16.65
C SER A 75 -8.98 8.98 17.77
N THR A 76 -8.52 10.23 17.67
CA THR A 76 -8.76 11.28 18.65
C THR A 76 -10.26 11.55 18.78
N LYS A 77 -10.78 11.49 20.01
CA LYS A 77 -12.17 11.89 20.29
C LYS A 77 -12.25 13.41 20.21
N HIS A 78 -13.11 13.92 19.35
CA HIS A 78 -13.37 15.36 19.26
C HIS A 78 -13.90 15.85 20.61
N ARG A 79 -13.30 16.90 21.15
CA ARG A 79 -13.85 17.59 22.32
C ARG A 79 -15.12 18.33 21.91
N THR A 80 -16.08 18.42 22.82
CA THR A 80 -17.29 19.21 22.61
C THR A 80 -16.90 20.64 22.24
N PRO A 81 -17.47 21.23 21.18
CA PRO A 81 -17.18 22.59 20.79
C PRO A 81 -17.48 23.55 21.94
N GLN A 82 -16.60 24.53 22.16
CA GLN A 82 -16.81 25.59 23.15
C GLN A 82 -16.77 26.95 22.46
N THR A 83 -17.80 27.75 22.69
CA THR A 83 -17.94 29.08 22.11
C THR A 83 -17.01 30.08 22.81
N VAL A 84 -16.31 30.88 22.02
CA VAL A 84 -15.40 31.94 22.44
C VAL A 84 -15.79 33.25 21.77
N SER A 85 -15.93 34.31 22.57
CA SER A 85 -16.23 35.65 22.07
C SER A 85 -14.96 36.31 21.52
N ILE A 86 -15.07 36.91 20.34
CA ILE A 86 -13.95 37.53 19.61
C ILE A 86 -14.26 38.99 19.25
N PRO A 87 -13.25 39.86 19.10
CA PRO A 87 -13.44 41.22 18.61
C PRO A 87 -14.02 41.21 17.18
N GLN A 88 -15.10 41.94 16.97
CA GLN A 88 -15.69 42.07 15.64
C GLN A 88 -14.79 42.90 14.72
N ILE A 89 -14.39 42.32 13.59
CA ILE A 89 -13.60 43.01 12.57
C ILE A 89 -14.44 43.13 11.29
N PRO A 90 -14.59 44.33 10.72
CA PRO A 90 -15.30 44.51 9.45
C PRO A 90 -14.47 43.94 8.29
N ASP A 91 -15.15 43.42 7.27
CA ASP A 91 -14.53 42.87 6.05
C ASP A 91 -13.59 43.86 5.35
N ASN A 92 -13.95 45.14 5.36
CA ASN A 92 -13.16 46.21 4.76
C ASN A 92 -12.08 46.71 5.74
N THR A 93 -11.11 45.84 6.04
CA THR A 93 -9.98 46.13 6.94
C THR A 93 -8.64 46.08 6.20
N SER A 94 -7.67 46.89 6.65
CA SER A 94 -6.28 46.81 6.15
C SER A 94 -5.52 45.59 6.69
N LEU A 95 -6.10 44.84 7.62
CA LEU A 95 -5.45 43.66 8.24
C LEU A 95 -5.33 42.47 7.28
N TRP A 96 -6.01 42.48 6.13
CA TRP A 96 -5.92 41.40 5.13
C TRP A 96 -4.52 41.26 4.51
N ASP A 97 -3.74 42.34 4.48
CA ASP A 97 -2.38 42.33 3.93
C ASP A 97 -1.43 41.48 4.81
N ASP A 98 -1.66 41.48 6.12
CA ASP A 98 -0.86 40.75 7.10
C ASP A 98 -1.49 39.40 7.52
N PHE A 99 -2.82 39.30 7.51
CA PHE A 99 -3.60 38.12 7.92
C PHE A 99 -4.51 37.64 6.78
N PRO A 100 -4.00 36.78 5.88
CA PRO A 100 -4.73 36.35 4.68
C PRO A 100 -5.95 35.44 4.95
N ALA A 101 -6.06 34.85 6.15
CA ALA A 101 -7.15 33.97 6.56
C ALA A 101 -7.94 34.50 7.77
N LEU A 102 -8.05 35.83 7.87
CA LEU A 102 -8.74 36.51 8.96
C LEU A 102 -10.24 36.16 9.06
N VAL A 103 -10.71 35.92 10.28
CA VAL A 103 -12.13 35.76 10.61
C VAL A 103 -12.76 37.14 10.80
N THR A 104 -13.85 37.39 10.09
CA THR A 104 -14.51 38.70 9.96
C THR A 104 -16.03 38.57 10.17
N GLU A 105 -16.71 39.71 10.37
CA GLU A 105 -18.18 39.84 10.52
C GLU A 105 -18.85 39.02 11.64
N THR A 106 -18.06 38.39 12.51
CA THR A 106 -18.55 37.50 13.58
C THR A 106 -17.93 37.86 14.92
N ASN A 107 -18.71 37.64 16.00
CA ASN A 107 -18.31 38.01 17.37
C ASN A 107 -18.11 36.77 18.25
N GLU A 108 -18.40 35.59 17.72
CA GLU A 108 -18.33 34.32 18.43
C GLU A 108 -17.85 33.24 17.46
N ILE A 109 -16.98 32.36 17.95
CA ILE A 109 -16.49 31.19 17.22
C ILE A 109 -16.50 29.97 18.12
N ASP A 110 -16.75 28.81 17.54
CA ASP A 110 -16.70 27.53 18.25
C ASP A 110 -15.33 26.90 18.10
N ILE A 111 -14.64 26.73 19.22
CA ILE A 111 -13.31 26.09 19.26
C ILE A 111 -13.49 24.62 19.61
N SER A 112 -13.03 23.74 18.73
CA SER A 112 -12.84 22.31 19.00
C SER A 112 -11.42 21.93 18.56
N PRO A 113 -10.46 21.88 19.51
CA PRO A 113 -9.06 21.56 19.19
C PRO A 113 -8.94 20.19 18.52
N ALA A 114 -8.37 20.18 17.32
CA ALA A 114 -8.07 18.97 16.58
C ALA A 114 -6.78 19.14 15.78
N ALA A 115 -6.11 18.03 15.53
CA ALA A 115 -4.94 17.95 14.66
C ALA A 115 -5.16 16.88 13.60
N ILE A 116 -4.59 17.09 12.43
CA ILE A 116 -4.64 16.17 11.29
C ILE A 116 -3.30 15.44 11.18
N GLU A 117 -3.33 14.13 10.99
CA GLU A 117 -2.13 13.33 10.74
C GLU A 117 -1.93 13.13 9.24
N LEU A 118 -0.90 13.78 8.67
CA LEU A 118 -0.61 13.69 7.23
C LEU A 118 0.05 12.37 6.83
N ASP A 119 0.59 11.59 7.79
CA ASP A 119 1.06 10.23 7.49
C ASP A 119 -0.04 9.31 6.96
N ALA A 120 -1.30 9.59 7.27
CA ALA A 120 -2.41 8.77 6.82
C ALA A 120 -2.48 8.67 5.28
N ASP A 121 -2.11 9.73 4.58
CA ASP A 121 -2.10 9.86 3.12
C ASP A 121 -0.96 9.06 2.51
N ALA A 122 0.23 9.20 3.08
CA ALA A 122 1.37 8.43 2.68
C ALA A 122 1.19 6.93 2.99
N VAL A 123 0.61 6.58 4.13
CA VAL A 123 0.31 5.19 4.48
C VAL A 123 -0.74 4.61 3.55
N LEU A 124 -1.81 5.36 3.24
CA LEU A 124 -2.85 4.95 2.29
C LEU A 124 -2.24 4.65 0.91
N SER A 125 -1.33 5.50 0.41
CA SER A 125 -0.68 5.29 -0.88
C SER A 125 0.11 3.98 -0.91
N ILE A 126 0.85 3.67 0.16
CA ILE A 126 1.67 2.47 0.27
C ILE A 126 0.81 1.20 0.35
N VAL A 127 -0.14 1.12 1.30
CA VAL A 127 -0.89 -0.12 1.56
C VAL A 127 -1.82 -0.48 0.41
N VAL A 128 -2.48 0.51 -0.20
CA VAL A 128 -3.38 0.27 -1.33
C VAL A 128 -2.59 -0.10 -2.58
N THR A 129 -1.46 0.57 -2.85
CA THR A 129 -0.59 0.22 -3.97
C THR A 129 -0.04 -1.20 -3.82
N ALA A 130 0.45 -1.55 -2.63
CA ALA A 130 0.93 -2.89 -2.32
C ALA A 130 -0.14 -3.96 -2.56
N TYR A 131 -1.39 -3.69 -2.13
CA TYR A 131 -2.51 -4.60 -2.33
C TYR A 131 -2.91 -4.75 -3.80
N LEU A 132 -2.96 -3.65 -4.56
CA LEU A 132 -3.31 -3.69 -5.99
C LEU A 132 -2.25 -4.39 -6.83
N VAL A 133 -0.96 -4.25 -6.48
CA VAL A 133 0.16 -4.92 -7.15
C VAL A 133 0.21 -6.42 -6.86
N PHE A 134 -0.45 -6.90 -5.80
CA PHE A 134 -0.52 -8.34 -5.49
C PHE A 134 -1.13 -9.17 -6.62
N LEU A 135 -2.23 -8.70 -7.23
CA LEU A 135 -2.94 -9.41 -8.31
C LEU A 135 -2.04 -9.72 -9.52
N PRO A 136 -1.38 -8.72 -10.14
CA PRO A 136 -0.50 -8.97 -11.27
C PRO A 136 0.70 -9.82 -10.84
N LEU A 137 1.25 -9.63 -9.64
CA LEU A 137 2.31 -10.48 -9.11
C LEU A 137 1.87 -11.96 -9.07
N GLN A 138 0.75 -12.27 -8.42
CA GLN A 138 0.22 -13.64 -8.28
C GLN A 138 0.03 -14.34 -9.64
N CYS A 139 -0.35 -13.60 -10.67
CA CYS A 139 -0.52 -14.11 -12.03
C CYS A 139 0.80 -14.19 -12.81
N TRP A 140 1.77 -13.30 -12.58
CA TRP A 140 2.98 -13.18 -13.40
C TRP A 140 4.18 -14.00 -12.93
N SER A 141 4.32 -14.30 -11.63
CA SER A 141 5.52 -15.02 -11.17
C SER A 141 5.36 -16.55 -11.11
N ARG A 142 6.34 -17.21 -11.74
CA ARG A 142 6.59 -18.66 -11.65
C ARG A 142 7.07 -19.08 -10.26
N VAL A 143 7.64 -18.16 -9.48
CA VAL A 143 8.13 -18.41 -8.11
C VAL A 143 6.97 -18.69 -7.15
N PHE A 144 5.79 -18.10 -7.39
CA PHE A 144 4.58 -18.29 -6.60
C PHE A 144 3.94 -19.69 -6.69
N ALA A 145 4.43 -20.55 -7.59
CA ALA A 145 3.78 -21.82 -7.94
C ALA A 145 4.60 -23.07 -7.57
N LYS A 146 5.87 -22.93 -7.17
CA LYS A 146 6.75 -24.09 -6.95
C LYS A 146 6.81 -24.56 -5.49
N GLU A 147 6.66 -23.65 -4.51
CA GLU A 147 6.80 -23.99 -3.08
C GLU A 147 5.60 -23.56 -2.24
N ARG A 148 5.08 -24.48 -1.42
CA ARG A 148 3.94 -24.22 -0.52
C ARG A 148 4.21 -23.12 0.51
N ILE A 149 5.45 -22.99 1.01
CA ILE A 149 5.82 -21.96 1.98
C ILE A 149 5.76 -20.56 1.38
N SER A 150 6.25 -20.39 0.16
CA SER A 150 6.11 -19.14 -0.57
C SER A 150 4.64 -18.75 -0.66
N SER A 151 3.74 -19.69 -1.00
CA SER A 151 2.30 -19.42 -1.01
C SER A 151 1.76 -18.98 0.36
N ILE A 152 2.24 -19.53 1.48
CA ILE A 152 1.83 -19.11 2.83
C ILE A 152 2.29 -17.68 3.12
N ILE A 153 3.57 -17.37 2.88
CA ILE A 153 4.15 -16.04 3.13
C ILE A 153 3.39 -14.98 2.32
N PHE A 154 3.13 -15.25 1.04
CA PHE A 154 2.38 -14.31 0.20
C PHE A 154 0.91 -14.18 0.60
N THR A 155 0.29 -15.25 1.09
CA THR A 155 -1.09 -15.17 1.62
C THR A 155 -1.13 -14.33 2.89
N LEU A 156 -0.16 -14.50 3.81
CA LEU A 156 -0.04 -13.67 5.00
C LEU A 156 0.19 -12.20 4.65
N TRP A 157 1.08 -11.93 3.69
CA TRP A 157 1.32 -10.58 3.19
C TRP A 157 0.05 -9.98 2.56
N ASN A 158 -0.70 -10.75 1.76
CA ASN A 158 -1.97 -10.30 1.19
C ASN A 158 -2.99 -9.92 2.27
N VAL A 159 -3.17 -10.78 3.26
CA VAL A 159 -4.09 -10.54 4.39
C VAL A 159 -3.67 -9.28 5.15
N LEU A 160 -2.37 -9.10 5.40
CA LEU A 160 -1.83 -7.92 6.06
C LEU A 160 -2.11 -6.65 5.24
N MET A 161 -1.85 -6.66 3.93
CA MET A 161 -2.07 -5.51 3.05
C MET A 161 -3.56 -5.19 2.89
N PHE A 162 -4.41 -6.20 2.83
CA PHE A 162 -5.86 -6.05 2.78
C PHE A 162 -6.40 -5.40 4.05
N ALA A 163 -5.99 -5.91 5.22
CA ALA A 163 -6.34 -5.34 6.51
C ALA A 163 -5.85 -3.89 6.62
N GLY A 164 -4.58 -3.62 6.25
CA GLY A 164 -4.01 -2.27 6.25
C GLY A 164 -4.80 -1.31 5.34
N SER A 165 -5.16 -1.77 4.14
CA SER A 165 -5.97 -0.99 3.18
C SER A 165 -7.34 -0.64 3.75
N ILE A 166 -8.03 -1.59 4.40
CA ILE A 166 -9.31 -1.32 5.08
C ILE A 166 -9.13 -0.28 6.17
N CYS A 167 -8.11 -0.42 7.02
CA CYS A 167 -7.86 0.50 8.12
C CYS A 167 -7.58 1.93 7.62
N SER A 168 -6.71 2.09 6.62
CA SER A 168 -6.45 3.41 6.01
C SER A 168 -7.69 4.00 5.34
N LEU A 169 -8.46 3.18 4.61
CA LEU A 169 -9.69 3.63 3.95
C LEU A 169 -10.78 4.02 4.94
N VAL A 170 -10.88 3.37 6.10
CA VAL A 170 -11.83 3.71 7.17
C VAL A 170 -11.39 4.97 7.92
N TYR A 171 -10.08 5.18 8.07
CA TYR A 171 -9.53 6.36 8.73
C TYR A 171 -9.62 7.62 7.86
N TRP A 172 -9.41 7.50 6.55
CA TRP A 172 -9.41 8.60 5.59
C TRP A 172 -10.61 9.57 5.70
N PRO A 173 -11.88 9.11 5.74
CA PRO A 173 -13.03 9.99 5.84
C PRO A 173 -13.13 10.72 7.18
N ARG A 174 -12.43 10.24 8.23
CA ARG A 174 -12.40 10.90 9.53
C ARG A 174 -11.51 12.14 9.49
N LEU A 175 -10.40 12.11 8.76
CA LEU A 175 -9.54 13.29 8.55
C LEU A 175 -10.32 14.43 7.90
N LYS A 176 -11.20 14.12 6.94
CA LYS A 176 -12.07 15.11 6.30
C LYS A 176 -13.06 15.79 7.26
N LYS A 177 -13.46 15.09 8.33
CA LYS A 177 -14.44 15.60 9.32
C LYS A 177 -13.80 16.41 10.44
N THR A 178 -12.50 16.70 10.34
CA THR A 178 -11.82 17.53 11.33
C THR A 178 -12.38 18.96 11.32
N PRO A 179 -12.68 19.53 12.49
CA PRO A 179 -13.21 20.88 12.58
C PRO A 179 -12.15 21.92 12.18
N ILE A 180 -12.61 23.09 11.77
CA ILE A 180 -11.75 24.25 11.47
C ILE A 180 -10.99 24.64 12.75
N GLN A 181 -9.70 24.94 12.61
CA GLN A 181 -8.85 25.39 13.71
C GLN A 181 -8.57 26.89 13.56
N TYR A 182 -8.31 27.55 14.68
CA TYR A 182 -8.10 29.00 14.74
C TYR A 182 -6.80 29.32 15.48
N ALA A 183 -6.16 30.41 15.10
CA ALA A 183 -5.07 31.02 15.82
C ALA A 183 -5.49 32.42 16.28
N PHE A 184 -5.11 32.78 17.50
CA PHE A 184 -5.32 34.11 18.04
C PHE A 184 -3.99 34.85 18.02
N CYS A 185 -3.93 36.00 17.37
CA CYS A 185 -2.68 36.72 17.11
C CYS A 185 -2.77 38.17 17.54
N LEU A 186 -1.62 38.80 17.79
CA LEU A 186 -1.54 40.25 17.94
C LEU A 186 -1.68 40.91 16.56
N PRO A 187 -2.53 41.93 16.37
CA PRO A 187 -2.72 42.59 15.08
C PRO A 187 -1.47 43.29 14.54
N GLN A 188 -0.49 43.58 15.40
CA GLN A 188 0.72 44.33 15.04
C GLN A 188 1.88 43.44 14.59
N LEU A 189 1.80 42.13 14.83
CA LEU A 189 2.85 41.18 14.51
C LEU A 189 2.23 39.98 13.78
N PRO A 190 2.44 39.85 12.46
CA PRO A 190 1.98 38.68 11.73
C PRO A 190 2.77 37.43 12.16
N PRO A 191 2.12 36.25 12.24
CA PRO A 191 2.81 35.01 12.51
C PRO A 191 3.77 34.63 11.38
N THR A 192 4.91 34.04 11.73
CA THR A 192 5.68 33.22 10.79
C THR A 192 4.85 31.95 10.47
N SER A 193 4.94 31.41 9.26
CA SER A 193 4.23 30.17 8.89
C SER A 193 5.17 29.30 8.07
N PRO A 194 5.41 28.01 8.41
CA PRO A 194 4.79 27.24 9.51
C PRO A 194 5.34 27.56 10.91
N VAL A 195 4.52 27.34 11.94
CA VAL A 195 4.92 27.39 13.37
C VAL A 195 4.86 26.00 13.98
N SER A 196 5.91 25.57 14.69
CA SER A 196 5.92 24.32 15.46
C SER A 196 5.50 24.55 16.91
N SER A 197 4.82 23.57 17.51
CA SER A 197 4.50 23.60 18.93
C SER A 197 5.74 23.36 19.80
N ASP A 198 5.90 24.12 20.88
CA ASP A 198 6.91 23.84 21.92
C ASP A 198 6.37 22.93 23.05
N GLY A 199 5.14 22.42 22.88
CA GLY A 199 4.42 21.66 23.88
C GLY A 199 3.26 22.46 24.49
N TRP A 200 2.56 21.83 25.43
CA TRP A 200 1.40 22.41 26.10
C TRP A 200 1.66 22.57 27.58
N GLU A 201 1.49 23.80 28.08
CA GLU A 201 1.63 24.12 29.50
C GLU A 201 0.26 24.27 30.17
N SER A 202 0.15 23.85 31.44
CA SER A 202 -1.14 23.80 32.15
C SER A 202 -1.78 25.17 32.37
N TRP A 203 -1.01 26.26 32.38
CA TRP A 203 -1.55 27.61 32.52
C TRP A 203 -2.26 28.12 31.25
N GLN A 204 -1.98 27.52 30.09
CA GLN A 204 -2.57 27.92 28.80
C GLN A 204 -4.08 27.60 28.72
N LEU A 205 -4.57 26.66 29.53
CA LEU A 205 -6.00 26.40 29.70
C LEU A 205 -6.32 26.15 31.18
N THR A 206 -6.93 27.14 31.82
CA THR A 206 -7.26 27.11 33.26
C THR A 206 -8.69 26.66 33.53
N SER A 207 -9.68 27.21 32.82
CA SER A 207 -11.10 26.88 33.03
C SER A 207 -11.89 26.74 31.72
N THR A 208 -11.98 27.81 30.93
CA THR A 208 -12.67 27.83 29.63
C THR A 208 -11.78 28.40 28.56
N TRP A 209 -11.98 28.00 27.30
CA TRP A 209 -11.26 28.61 26.18
C TRP A 209 -11.47 30.13 26.14
N ASN A 210 -12.69 30.60 26.43
CA ASN A 210 -13.00 32.02 26.43
C ASN A 210 -12.18 32.79 27.49
N SER A 211 -12.22 32.35 28.76
CA SER A 211 -11.45 33.01 29.83
C SER A 211 -9.94 32.94 29.60
N SER A 212 -9.43 31.82 29.06
CA SER A 212 -7.99 31.66 28.83
C SER A 212 -7.49 32.56 27.71
N VAL A 213 -8.18 32.63 26.56
CA VAL A 213 -7.81 33.53 25.45
C VAL A 213 -7.81 34.99 25.92
N TRP A 214 -8.90 35.45 26.54
CA TRP A 214 -8.98 36.83 27.03
C TRP A 214 -7.96 37.14 28.12
N SER A 215 -7.65 36.20 29.02
CA SER A 215 -6.62 36.39 30.04
C SER A 215 -5.22 36.51 29.45
N ILE A 216 -4.91 35.75 28.40
CA ILE A 216 -3.59 35.78 27.73
C ILE A 216 -3.38 37.14 27.08
N PHE A 217 -4.35 37.62 26.29
CA PHE A 217 -4.19 38.88 25.55
C PHE A 217 -4.40 40.14 26.40
N SER A 218 -5.09 40.05 27.55
CA SER A 218 -5.24 41.18 28.49
C SER A 218 -4.05 41.33 29.45
N ASN A 219 -3.27 40.27 29.70
CA ASN A 219 -2.14 40.28 30.62
C ASN A 219 -0.79 40.17 29.87
N ALA A 220 -0.05 41.28 29.85
CA ALA A 220 1.25 41.34 29.16
C ALA A 220 2.27 40.31 29.66
N SER A 221 2.24 39.92 30.94
CA SER A 221 3.17 38.91 31.47
C SER A 221 2.89 37.51 30.93
N LEU A 222 1.61 37.15 30.77
CA LEU A 222 1.23 35.86 30.17
C LEU A 222 1.52 35.85 28.67
N LEU A 223 1.24 36.97 27.99
CA LEU A 223 1.55 37.13 26.57
C LEU A 223 3.05 36.99 26.27
N LEU A 224 3.92 37.57 27.12
CA LEU A 224 5.38 37.42 27.00
C LEU A 224 5.89 36.02 27.34
N GLN A 225 5.09 35.21 28.03
CA GLN A 225 5.39 33.81 28.32
C GLN A 225 5.03 32.88 27.16
N LEU A 226 4.22 33.34 26.19
CA LEU A 226 4.09 32.60 24.93
C LEU A 226 5.43 32.67 24.18
N ASN A 227 5.89 31.51 23.73
CA ASN A 227 7.08 31.42 22.87
C ASN A 227 6.84 32.00 21.46
N ASP A 228 5.57 32.16 21.09
CA ASP A 228 5.14 32.68 19.80
C ASP A 228 4.21 33.90 19.92
N VAL A 229 4.10 34.64 18.82
CA VAL A 229 3.24 35.82 18.68
C VAL A 229 1.75 35.47 18.74
N CYS A 230 1.41 34.21 18.48
CA CYS A 230 0.04 33.73 18.40
C CYS A 230 -0.22 32.56 19.35
N PHE A 231 -1.45 32.48 19.83
CA PHE A 231 -1.96 31.38 20.63
C PHE A 231 -2.72 30.38 19.77
N TYR A 232 -2.34 29.09 19.87
CA TYR A 232 -2.88 28.00 19.06
C TYR A 232 -3.58 26.95 19.96
N PRO A 233 -4.92 26.97 20.08
CA PRO A 233 -5.68 25.97 20.84
C PRO A 233 -5.42 24.51 20.42
N CYS A 234 -5.12 24.28 19.14
CA CYS A 234 -4.87 22.95 18.60
C CYS A 234 -3.61 22.29 19.19
N PHE A 235 -2.68 23.05 19.79
CA PHE A 235 -1.49 22.51 20.46
C PHE A 235 -1.81 21.73 21.74
N ASN A 236 -3.04 21.83 22.27
CA ASN A 236 -3.54 21.02 23.38
C ASN A 236 -3.90 19.57 22.95
N THR A 237 -3.71 19.22 21.68
CA THR A 237 -3.98 17.87 21.21
C THR A 237 -2.77 16.96 21.43
N THR A 238 -3.01 15.67 21.61
CA THR A 238 -1.98 14.64 21.76
C THR A 238 -2.27 13.49 20.80
N GLN A 239 -1.21 12.81 20.37
CA GLN A 239 -1.30 11.61 19.56
C GLN A 239 -0.39 10.51 20.11
N VAL A 240 -0.79 9.25 19.95
CA VAL A 240 -0.05 8.09 20.51
C VAL A 240 1.33 7.93 19.88
N LEU A 241 1.46 8.27 18.60
CA LEU A 241 2.67 8.04 17.81
C LEU A 241 3.64 9.22 17.78
N ARG A 242 3.24 10.39 18.30
CA ARG A 242 3.97 11.64 18.13
C ARG A 242 3.99 12.48 19.39
N GLN A 243 5.10 13.19 19.56
CA GLN A 243 5.22 14.20 20.60
C GLN A 243 4.41 15.43 20.19
N GLN A 244 3.86 16.15 21.17
CA GLN A 244 3.13 17.39 20.90
C GLN A 244 3.99 18.43 20.17
N THR A 245 5.31 18.42 20.41
CA THR A 245 6.24 19.37 19.80
C THR A 245 6.43 19.21 18.28
N SER A 246 6.04 18.07 17.72
CA SER A 246 6.06 17.85 16.27
C SER A 246 4.87 18.48 15.53
N LEU A 247 3.85 18.95 16.27
CA LEU A 247 2.66 19.53 15.69
C LEU A 247 2.98 20.90 15.07
N GLN A 248 2.52 21.14 13.84
CA GLN A 248 2.72 22.41 13.15
C GLN A 248 1.39 23.09 12.84
N ALA A 249 1.32 24.40 13.03
CA ALA A 249 0.23 25.26 12.62
C ALA A 249 0.62 26.07 11.38
N THR A 250 -0.24 26.05 10.37
CA THR A 250 -0.01 26.77 9.10
C THR A 250 -1.21 27.60 8.71
N VAL A 251 -0.95 28.81 8.22
CA VAL A 251 -1.99 29.78 7.87
C VAL A 251 -2.70 29.34 6.58
N ALA A 252 -4.03 29.47 6.54
CA ALA A 252 -4.85 29.10 5.39
C ALA A 252 -4.81 30.15 4.24
N SER A 253 -3.63 30.53 3.73
CA SER A 253 -3.48 31.60 2.71
C SER A 253 -3.66 31.17 1.24
N GLY A 254 -4.20 32.08 0.41
CA GLY A 254 -4.03 32.23 -1.06
C GLY A 254 -4.51 31.10 -1.99
N GLY A 255 -4.06 29.87 -1.76
CA GLY A 255 -4.45 28.64 -2.47
C GLY A 255 -5.31 27.69 -1.63
N ASN A 256 -5.28 27.85 -0.30
CA ASN A 256 -5.83 26.92 0.70
C ASN A 256 -7.13 27.39 1.38
N ARG A 257 -7.74 28.49 0.91
CA ARG A 257 -9.07 28.91 1.42
C ARG A 257 -10.06 27.75 1.34
N PHE A 258 -10.74 27.45 2.44
CA PHE A 258 -11.66 26.32 2.61
C PHE A 258 -12.80 26.29 1.56
N THR A 259 -13.04 27.38 0.84
CA THR A 259 -13.96 27.46 -0.32
C THR A 259 -13.43 26.76 -1.58
N ARG A 260 -12.10 26.71 -1.83
CA ARG A 260 -11.51 25.87 -2.90
C ARG A 260 -11.47 24.38 -2.50
N ARG A 261 -11.42 24.12 -1.19
CA ARG A 261 -11.56 22.78 -0.58
C ARG A 261 -12.86 22.11 -1.04
N HIS A 262 -14.00 22.79 -1.07
CA HIS A 262 -15.25 22.17 -1.54
C HIS A 262 -15.19 21.64 -2.99
N ARG A 263 -14.63 22.39 -3.95
CA ARG A 263 -14.64 22.01 -5.38
C ARG A 263 -13.63 20.89 -5.68
N PHE A 264 -12.45 20.95 -5.07
CA PHE A 264 -11.43 19.90 -5.16
C PHE A 264 -11.87 18.63 -4.44
N TRP A 265 -12.41 18.75 -3.22
CA TRP A 265 -12.93 17.62 -2.47
C TRP A 265 -14.19 17.01 -3.10
N GLY A 266 -14.94 17.75 -3.92
CA GLY A 266 -15.98 17.22 -4.81
C GLY A 266 -15.43 16.28 -5.89
N LYS A 267 -14.29 16.63 -6.51
CA LYS A 267 -13.56 15.71 -7.43
C LYS A 267 -12.95 14.52 -6.68
N VAL A 268 -12.46 14.72 -5.45
CA VAL A 268 -11.92 13.64 -4.59
C VAL A 268 -13.01 12.68 -4.09
N ILE A 269 -14.24 13.15 -3.85
CA ILE A 269 -15.38 12.27 -3.53
C ILE A 269 -15.67 11.31 -4.70
N TYR A 270 -15.51 11.77 -5.95
CA TYR A 270 -15.68 10.92 -7.13
C TYR A 270 -14.57 9.86 -7.23
N SER A 271 -13.31 10.23 -6.99
CA SER A 271 -12.19 9.28 -6.98
C SER A 271 -12.24 8.30 -5.79
N GLN A 272 -12.80 8.70 -4.65
CA GLN A 272 -13.03 7.80 -3.51
C GLN A 272 -13.86 6.58 -3.94
N ARG A 273 -15.03 6.78 -4.54
CA ARG A 273 -15.89 5.67 -5.01
C ARG A 273 -15.16 4.75 -5.99
N TYR A 274 -14.32 5.33 -6.85
CA TYR A 274 -13.50 4.58 -7.79
C TYR A 274 -12.45 3.71 -7.06
N ILE A 275 -11.74 4.25 -6.06
CA ILE A 275 -10.73 3.51 -5.28
C ILE A 275 -11.38 2.36 -4.50
N TYR A 276 -12.52 2.59 -3.84
CA TYR A 276 -13.26 1.53 -3.15
C TYR A 276 -13.71 0.44 -4.12
N SER A 277 -14.17 0.82 -5.32
CA SER A 277 -14.57 -0.13 -6.36
C SER A 277 -13.39 -0.95 -6.87
N LEU A 278 -12.22 -0.33 -7.05
CA LEU A 278 -10.99 -1.01 -7.45
C LEU A 278 -10.49 -1.99 -6.40
N VAL A 279 -10.43 -1.58 -5.13
CA VAL A 279 -10.01 -2.45 -4.02
C VAL A 279 -10.98 -3.62 -3.86
N ALA A 280 -12.29 -3.37 -3.93
CA ALA A 280 -13.32 -4.41 -3.86
C ALA A 280 -13.22 -5.40 -5.03
N LEU A 281 -13.05 -4.90 -6.26
CA LEU A 281 -12.89 -5.74 -7.44
C LEU A 281 -11.59 -6.56 -7.36
N SER A 282 -10.49 -5.94 -6.93
CA SER A 282 -9.21 -6.62 -6.67
C SER A 282 -9.38 -7.74 -5.63
N MET A 283 -10.13 -7.48 -4.55
CA MET A 283 -10.41 -8.48 -3.51
C MET A 283 -11.23 -9.66 -4.04
N ILE A 284 -12.31 -9.40 -4.78
CA ILE A 284 -13.12 -10.45 -5.40
C ILE A 284 -12.26 -11.33 -6.32
N LEU A 285 -11.43 -10.71 -7.16
CA LEU A 285 -10.55 -11.43 -8.09
C LEU A 285 -9.44 -12.20 -7.35
N ASN A 286 -8.85 -11.64 -6.30
CA ASN A 286 -7.87 -12.32 -5.46
C ASN A 286 -8.46 -13.56 -4.78
N VAL A 287 -9.64 -13.41 -4.15
CA VAL A 287 -10.35 -14.53 -3.50
C VAL A 287 -10.71 -15.59 -4.54
N LEU A 288 -11.22 -15.18 -5.70
CA LEU A 288 -11.53 -16.09 -6.80
C LEU A 288 -10.28 -16.88 -7.24
N LEU A 289 -9.17 -16.21 -7.50
CA LEU A 289 -7.91 -16.85 -7.91
C LEU A 289 -7.31 -17.76 -6.83
N MET A 290 -7.44 -17.40 -5.55
CA MET A 290 -7.03 -18.26 -4.45
C MET A 290 -7.95 -19.49 -4.29
N MET A 291 -9.27 -19.31 -4.38
CA MET A 291 -10.24 -20.41 -4.33
C MET A 291 -10.00 -21.43 -5.43
N ILE A 292 -9.62 -20.99 -6.64
CA ILE A 292 -9.26 -21.87 -7.75
C ILE A 292 -8.02 -22.72 -7.43
N ARG A 293 -7.06 -22.18 -6.67
CA ARG A 293 -5.86 -22.94 -6.27
C ARG A 293 -6.15 -23.99 -5.19
N VAL A 294 -7.13 -23.74 -4.33
CA VAL A 294 -7.48 -24.64 -3.21
C VAL A 294 -8.48 -25.72 -3.61
N LEU A 295 -9.41 -25.39 -4.50
CA LEU A 295 -10.41 -26.35 -4.98
C LEU A 295 -9.76 -27.37 -5.94
N PRO A 296 -10.06 -28.68 -5.82
CA PRO A 296 -9.58 -29.74 -6.72
C PRO A 296 -10.33 -29.71 -8.06
N TYR A 297 -10.51 -28.52 -8.63
CA TYR A 297 -11.13 -28.35 -9.93
C TYR A 297 -10.03 -28.37 -10.99
N HIS A 298 -9.96 -29.46 -11.75
CA HIS A 298 -9.12 -29.56 -12.95
C HIS A 298 -9.66 -28.61 -14.05
N SER A 299 -9.51 -27.29 -13.85
CA SER A 299 -9.67 -26.33 -14.94
C SER A 299 -8.54 -26.58 -15.95
N ARG A 300 -8.87 -26.56 -17.25
CA ARG A 300 -7.89 -26.77 -18.33
C ARG A 300 -6.93 -25.58 -18.50
N VAL A 301 -7.19 -24.46 -17.82
CA VAL A 301 -6.40 -23.24 -17.90
C VAL A 301 -5.34 -23.26 -16.81
N PRO A 302 -4.04 -23.38 -17.14
CA PRO A 302 -2.98 -23.32 -16.15
C PRO A 302 -2.85 -21.88 -15.63
N SER A 303 -3.58 -21.57 -14.54
CA SER A 303 -3.62 -20.24 -13.92
C SER A 303 -2.27 -19.74 -13.40
N SER A 304 -1.26 -20.61 -13.31
CA SER A 304 0.09 -20.29 -12.83
C SER A 304 1.11 -20.01 -13.95
N ARG A 305 0.75 -20.21 -15.23
CA ARG A 305 1.69 -20.07 -16.36
C ARG A 305 1.09 -19.28 -17.53
N VAL A 306 0.97 -17.97 -17.35
CA VAL A 306 0.42 -17.03 -18.35
C VAL A 306 1.09 -17.15 -19.72
N TRP A 307 2.39 -17.42 -19.78
CA TRP A 307 3.10 -17.61 -21.05
C TRP A 307 2.67 -18.88 -21.79
N GLU A 308 2.36 -19.96 -21.06
CA GLU A 308 1.84 -21.19 -21.65
C GLU A 308 0.41 -21.00 -22.15
N ILE A 309 -0.41 -20.20 -21.46
CA ILE A 309 -1.73 -19.79 -21.97
C ILE A 309 -1.59 -19.08 -23.32
N TRP A 310 -0.63 -18.16 -23.46
CA TRP A 310 -0.44 -17.43 -24.72
C TRP A 310 0.09 -18.32 -25.84
N LYS A 311 0.95 -19.30 -25.50
CA LYS A 311 1.49 -20.30 -26.42
C LYS A 311 0.42 -21.32 -26.87
N GLU A 312 -0.46 -21.73 -25.96
CA GLU A 312 -1.52 -22.73 -26.20
C GLU A 312 -2.89 -22.12 -26.49
N LYS A 313 -2.97 -20.80 -26.73
CA LYS A 313 -4.25 -20.08 -26.92
C LYS A 313 -5.18 -20.75 -27.94
N LYS A 314 -4.63 -21.29 -29.03
CA LYS A 314 -5.42 -21.99 -30.07
C LYS A 314 -6.03 -23.30 -29.55
N ASN A 315 -5.32 -24.03 -28.69
CA ASN A 315 -5.81 -25.27 -28.09
C ASN A 315 -6.87 -25.00 -27.02
N ILE A 316 -6.67 -23.97 -26.20
CA ILE A 316 -7.64 -23.55 -25.18
C ILE A 316 -8.94 -23.05 -25.83
N ILE A 317 -8.85 -22.19 -26.85
CA ILE A 317 -10.02 -21.68 -27.58
C ILE A 317 -10.76 -22.79 -28.31
N ARG A 318 -10.03 -23.75 -28.91
CA ARG A 318 -10.63 -24.91 -29.56
C ARG A 318 -11.37 -25.81 -28.56
N GLY A 319 -10.77 -26.11 -27.41
CA GLY A 319 -11.43 -26.88 -26.35
C GLY A 319 -12.67 -26.18 -25.79
N LEU A 320 -12.63 -24.86 -25.63
CA LEU A 320 -13.77 -24.07 -25.16
C LEU A 320 -14.90 -24.01 -26.20
N LYS A 321 -14.55 -23.98 -27.49
CA LYS A 321 -15.51 -24.09 -28.60
C LYS A 321 -16.14 -25.48 -28.68
N GLU A 322 -15.38 -26.53 -28.43
CA GLU A 322 -15.88 -27.91 -28.35
C GLU A 322 -16.83 -28.10 -27.16
N ASP A 323 -16.48 -27.58 -25.98
CA ASP A 323 -17.33 -27.63 -24.78
C ASP A 323 -18.61 -26.79 -24.96
N PHE A 324 -18.53 -25.64 -25.64
CA PHE A 324 -19.71 -24.83 -26.01
C PHE A 324 -20.62 -25.58 -26.99
N HIS A 325 -20.06 -26.18 -28.04
CA HIS A 325 -20.83 -26.99 -28.97
C HIS A 325 -21.49 -28.18 -28.26
N ALA A 326 -20.76 -28.89 -27.39
CA ALA A 326 -21.32 -30.00 -26.61
C ALA A 326 -22.46 -29.54 -25.69
N ALA A 327 -22.33 -28.39 -25.01
CA ALA A 327 -23.37 -27.82 -24.16
C ALA A 327 -24.62 -27.36 -24.95
N VAL A 328 -24.42 -26.79 -26.15
CA VAL A 328 -25.50 -26.38 -27.06
C VAL A 328 -26.21 -27.59 -27.67
N HIS A 329 -25.50 -28.62 -28.11
CA HIS A 329 -26.11 -29.84 -28.64
C HIS A 329 -26.92 -30.58 -27.56
N THR A 330 -26.36 -30.75 -26.37
CA THR A 330 -27.06 -31.43 -25.26
C THR A 330 -28.29 -30.65 -24.78
N SER A 331 -28.28 -29.31 -24.86
CA SER A 331 -29.46 -28.48 -24.53
C SER A 331 -30.51 -28.45 -25.65
N ARG A 332 -30.10 -28.58 -26.92
CA ARG A 332 -31.01 -28.69 -28.07
C ARG A 332 -31.70 -30.05 -28.11
N ASP A 333 -30.98 -31.14 -27.88
CA ASP A 333 -31.55 -32.50 -27.72
C ASP A 333 -32.54 -32.56 -26.55
N HIS A 334 -32.27 -31.82 -25.47
CA HIS A 334 -33.21 -31.68 -24.36
C HIS A 334 -34.51 -31.03 -24.79
N ARG A 335 -34.44 -29.94 -25.57
CA ARG A 335 -35.61 -29.19 -26.07
C ARG A 335 -36.42 -30.00 -27.08
N GLU A 336 -35.78 -30.74 -27.98
CA GLU A 336 -36.47 -31.61 -28.95
C GLU A 336 -37.16 -32.80 -28.24
N SER A 337 -36.49 -33.46 -27.28
CA SER A 337 -37.12 -34.56 -26.51
C SER A 337 -38.28 -34.10 -25.61
N MET A 338 -38.27 -32.83 -25.16
CA MET A 338 -39.33 -32.25 -24.32
C MET A 338 -40.56 -31.86 -25.15
N VAL A 339 -40.37 -31.42 -26.40
CA VAL A 339 -41.44 -31.12 -27.36
C VAL A 339 -42.10 -32.40 -27.88
N GLU A 340 -41.34 -33.46 -28.13
CA GLU A 340 -41.86 -34.75 -28.61
C GLU A 340 -42.62 -35.55 -27.53
N LYS A 341 -42.24 -35.41 -26.24
CA LYS A 341 -42.86 -36.14 -25.12
C LYS A 341 -43.96 -35.40 -24.35
N SER A 342 -44.38 -34.23 -24.81
CA SER A 342 -45.59 -33.56 -24.30
C SER A 342 -46.88 -34.36 -24.51
N GLN A 343 -46.84 -35.51 -25.21
CA GLN A 343 -48.02 -36.33 -25.51
C GLN A 343 -48.22 -37.58 -24.61
N THR A 344 -47.28 -37.99 -23.76
CA THR A 344 -47.47 -39.23 -22.95
C THR A 344 -47.03 -39.07 -21.49
N LYS A 345 -48.00 -39.15 -20.57
CA LYS A 345 -47.86 -39.04 -19.11
C LYS A 345 -47.21 -40.29 -18.49
N LEU A 346 -46.22 -40.15 -17.61
CA LEU A 346 -45.97 -41.08 -16.47
C LEU A 346 -45.03 -40.48 -15.38
N PRO A 347 -45.15 -40.88 -14.09
CA PRO A 347 -44.60 -40.17 -12.92
C PRO A 347 -43.12 -40.48 -12.61
N LEU A 348 -42.53 -41.51 -13.23
CA LEU A 348 -41.12 -41.92 -13.04
C LEU A 348 -40.12 -40.92 -13.65
N TRP A 349 -40.58 -40.07 -14.58
CA TRP A 349 -39.71 -39.16 -15.33
C TRP A 349 -39.28 -37.91 -14.53
N LYS A 350 -40.01 -37.54 -13.47
CA LYS A 350 -39.64 -36.43 -12.56
C LYS A 350 -38.33 -36.63 -11.80
N ARG A 351 -37.85 -37.89 -11.70
CA ARG A 351 -36.58 -38.22 -11.04
C ARG A 351 -35.42 -38.22 -12.03
N ALA A 352 -35.62 -38.77 -13.22
CA ALA A 352 -34.61 -38.75 -14.29
C ALA A 352 -34.41 -37.35 -14.88
N SER A 353 -35.47 -36.53 -15.03
CA SER A 353 -35.31 -35.15 -15.54
C SER A 353 -34.42 -34.32 -14.64
N ARG A 354 -34.51 -34.50 -13.30
CA ARG A 354 -33.64 -33.86 -12.32
C ARG A 354 -32.16 -34.24 -12.48
N PHE A 355 -31.85 -35.52 -12.69
CA PHE A 355 -30.48 -35.97 -12.93
C PHE A 355 -29.92 -35.45 -14.26
N PHE A 356 -30.74 -35.35 -15.31
CA PHE A 356 -30.32 -34.82 -16.60
C PHE A 356 -30.14 -33.29 -16.58
N THR A 357 -31.01 -32.52 -15.90
CA THR A 357 -30.80 -31.08 -15.68
C THR A 357 -29.55 -30.79 -14.86
N LEU A 358 -29.21 -31.63 -13.87
CA LEU A 358 -27.97 -31.48 -13.08
C LEU A 358 -26.71 -31.66 -13.92
N ARG A 359 -26.74 -32.59 -14.89
CA ARG A 359 -25.60 -32.86 -15.78
C ARG A 359 -25.37 -31.73 -16.79
N VAL A 360 -26.44 -31.21 -17.38
CA VAL A 360 -26.40 -30.02 -18.26
C VAL A 360 -25.96 -28.79 -17.49
N MET A 361 -26.51 -28.58 -16.29
CA MET A 361 -26.12 -27.46 -15.41
C MET A 361 -24.65 -27.55 -14.98
N GLY A 362 -24.10 -28.76 -14.75
CA GLY A 362 -22.69 -28.96 -14.45
C GLY A 362 -21.74 -28.61 -15.60
N LEU A 363 -22.13 -28.89 -16.86
CA LEU A 363 -21.35 -28.53 -18.06
C LEU A 363 -21.39 -27.02 -18.32
N TRP A 364 -22.54 -26.38 -18.19
CA TRP A 364 -22.66 -24.92 -18.29
C TRP A 364 -21.92 -24.20 -17.16
N ALA A 365 -22.00 -24.71 -15.93
CA ALA A 365 -21.24 -24.21 -14.80
C ALA A 365 -19.74 -24.26 -15.10
N LYS A 366 -19.22 -25.40 -15.59
CA LYS A 366 -17.82 -25.55 -15.97
C LYS A 366 -17.37 -24.52 -17.01
N LEU A 367 -18.14 -24.36 -18.08
CA LEU A 367 -17.85 -23.37 -19.13
C LEU A 367 -17.85 -21.94 -18.57
N THR A 368 -18.82 -21.60 -17.73
CA THR A 368 -18.87 -20.27 -17.11
C THR A 368 -17.69 -20.02 -16.17
N PHE A 369 -17.27 -21.03 -15.40
CA PHE A 369 -16.09 -20.92 -14.54
C PHE A 369 -14.83 -20.72 -15.37
N ASP A 370 -14.61 -21.50 -16.43
CA ASP A 370 -13.42 -21.36 -17.30
C ASP A 370 -13.38 -19.97 -18.00
N VAL A 371 -14.52 -19.44 -18.44
CA VAL A 371 -14.62 -18.08 -19.01
C VAL A 371 -14.32 -17.00 -17.96
N ILE A 372 -14.90 -17.12 -16.76
CA ILE A 372 -14.64 -16.19 -15.65
C ILE A 372 -13.15 -16.17 -15.29
N ILE A 373 -12.49 -17.34 -15.28
CA ILE A 373 -11.05 -17.47 -15.01
C ILE A 373 -10.22 -16.73 -16.06
N ILE A 374 -10.53 -16.93 -17.34
CA ILE A 374 -9.83 -16.25 -18.43
C ILE A 374 -10.02 -14.72 -18.32
N CYS A 375 -11.25 -14.27 -18.06
CA CYS A 375 -11.53 -12.84 -17.83
C CYS A 375 -10.76 -12.28 -16.62
N ALA A 376 -10.71 -13.01 -15.50
CA ALA A 376 -9.95 -12.62 -14.31
C ALA A 376 -8.45 -12.50 -14.58
N ILE A 377 -7.88 -13.43 -15.35
CA ILE A 377 -6.47 -13.41 -15.75
C ILE A 377 -6.20 -12.22 -16.68
N VAL A 378 -7.05 -11.98 -17.69
CA VAL A 378 -6.90 -10.84 -18.61
C VAL A 378 -7.00 -9.51 -17.86
N PHE A 379 -7.96 -9.40 -16.95
CA PHE A 379 -8.12 -8.23 -16.08
C PHE A 379 -6.86 -8.01 -15.23
N SER A 380 -6.35 -9.06 -14.59
CA SER A 380 -5.14 -8.99 -13.76
C SER A 380 -3.90 -8.55 -14.54
N ILE A 381 -3.74 -9.00 -15.78
CA ILE A 381 -2.55 -8.69 -16.60
C ILE A 381 -2.62 -7.29 -17.20
N VAL A 382 -3.79 -6.85 -17.67
CA VAL A 382 -3.91 -5.62 -18.47
C VAL A 382 -4.47 -4.48 -17.65
N VAL A 383 -5.59 -4.71 -16.96
CA VAL A 383 -6.31 -3.66 -16.25
C VAL A 383 -5.63 -3.35 -14.92
N SER A 384 -5.18 -4.36 -14.17
CA SER A 384 -4.57 -4.13 -12.86
C SER A 384 -3.35 -3.19 -12.89
N PRO A 385 -2.32 -3.39 -13.77
CA PRO A 385 -1.17 -2.49 -13.80
C PRO A 385 -1.53 -1.05 -14.17
N LEU A 386 -2.48 -0.86 -15.10
CA LEU A 386 -2.99 0.46 -15.45
C LEU A 386 -3.71 1.13 -14.27
N THR A 387 -4.49 0.36 -13.51
CA THR A 387 -5.17 0.88 -12.31
C THR A 387 -4.18 1.26 -11.21
N VAL A 388 -3.10 0.50 -11.02
CA VAL A 388 -2.02 0.84 -10.09
C VAL A 388 -1.36 2.17 -10.47
N ILE A 389 -0.97 2.33 -11.74
CA ILE A 389 -0.33 3.57 -12.22
C ILE A 389 -1.26 4.77 -12.05
N ALA A 390 -2.54 4.61 -12.43
CA ALA A 390 -3.53 5.67 -12.27
C ALA A 390 -3.75 6.05 -10.80
N PHE A 391 -3.76 5.07 -9.90
CA PHE A 391 -3.88 5.31 -8.46
C PHE A 391 -2.67 6.04 -7.89
N VAL A 392 -1.46 5.56 -8.19
CA VAL A 392 -0.20 6.18 -7.71
C VAL A 392 -0.09 7.63 -8.20
N ALA A 393 -0.36 7.88 -9.48
CA ALA A 393 -0.33 9.24 -10.03
C ALA A 393 -1.36 10.15 -9.35
N TRP A 394 -2.56 9.64 -9.06
CA TRP A 394 -3.61 10.40 -8.39
C TRP A 394 -3.27 10.71 -6.92
N ILE A 395 -2.78 9.74 -6.15
CA ILE A 395 -2.49 9.93 -4.72
C ILE A 395 -1.24 10.79 -4.49
N GLU A 396 -0.20 10.68 -5.33
CA GLU A 396 0.97 11.57 -5.22
C GLU A 396 0.63 13.01 -5.64
N TYR A 397 -0.21 13.18 -6.67
CA TYR A 397 -0.74 14.50 -7.00
C TYR A 397 -1.52 15.09 -5.81
N TYR A 398 -2.30 14.27 -5.11
CA TYR A 398 -3.04 14.67 -3.91
C TYR A 398 -2.09 15.09 -2.78
N ILE A 399 -1.15 14.24 -2.40
CA ILE A 399 -0.20 14.48 -1.29
C ILE A 399 0.63 15.76 -1.53
N HIS A 400 1.01 16.02 -2.79
CA HIS A 400 1.79 17.22 -3.12
C HIS A 400 1.01 18.53 -2.92
N HIS A 401 -0.33 18.49 -2.91
CA HIS A 401 -1.18 19.68 -2.79
C HIS A 401 -1.87 19.84 -1.42
N ASP A 402 -1.81 18.86 -0.51
CA ASP A 402 -2.63 18.85 0.72
C ASP A 402 -1.96 19.50 1.95
N GLY A 403 -0.73 20.03 1.86
CA GLY A 403 -0.14 20.78 2.97
C GLY A 403 1.36 21.07 2.91
N PRO A 404 1.88 21.78 3.93
CA PRO A 404 3.29 22.18 4.03
C PRO A 404 4.24 20.99 4.26
N SER A 405 5.49 21.20 3.87
CA SER A 405 6.51 20.18 3.68
C SER A 405 7.14 19.64 4.97
N GLN A 406 7.20 18.31 5.02
CA GLN A 406 8.23 17.42 5.61
C GLN A 406 8.74 17.73 7.04
N GLU A 407 8.64 16.74 7.93
CA GLU A 407 9.29 16.81 9.25
C GLU A 407 10.82 16.87 9.18
N THR A 408 11.44 17.52 10.18
CA THR A 408 12.87 17.35 10.47
C THR A 408 13.13 15.92 10.99
N PRO A 409 14.31 15.33 10.72
CA PRO A 409 14.54 13.88 10.83
C PRO A 409 14.48 13.25 12.23
N GLN A 410 14.04 13.94 13.28
CA GLN A 410 14.38 13.57 14.65
C GLN A 410 13.36 12.71 15.42
N GLN A 411 12.11 12.49 14.99
CA GLN A 411 11.10 12.00 15.94
C GLN A 411 10.30 10.72 15.57
N VAL A 412 9.96 10.43 14.29
CA VAL A 412 9.09 9.27 13.96
C VAL A 412 9.85 8.01 13.45
N GLY A 413 11.18 8.09 13.31
CA GLY A 413 12.01 7.02 12.74
C GLY A 413 12.35 5.82 13.64
N GLN A 414 12.00 5.82 14.94
CA GLN A 414 12.56 4.82 15.87
C GLN A 414 11.85 3.46 15.89
N TRP A 415 10.54 3.38 15.63
CA TRP A 415 9.79 2.11 15.73
C TRP A 415 9.63 1.37 14.40
N SER A 416 9.63 2.09 13.26
CA SER A 416 9.53 1.47 11.92
C SER A 416 10.65 0.44 11.63
N PRO A 417 11.93 0.68 11.98
CA PRO A 417 12.98 -0.33 11.83
C PRO A 417 12.74 -1.57 12.70
N LEU A 418 12.26 -1.40 13.94
CA LEU A 418 11.96 -2.52 14.83
C LEU A 418 10.87 -3.43 14.26
N VAL A 419 9.80 -2.83 13.72
CA VAL A 419 8.73 -3.57 13.05
C VAL A 419 9.24 -4.27 11.79
N SER A 420 10.07 -3.60 10.99
CA SER A 420 10.69 -4.21 9.80
C SER A 420 11.53 -5.44 10.17
N ILE A 421 12.34 -5.35 11.22
CA ILE A 421 13.14 -6.46 11.74
C ILE A 421 12.22 -7.59 12.24
N ALA A 422 11.15 -7.27 12.97
CA ALA A 422 10.20 -8.26 13.44
C ALA A 422 9.53 -9.03 12.28
N LEU A 423 9.11 -8.34 11.22
CA LEU A 423 8.54 -8.96 10.01
C LEU A 423 9.56 -9.86 9.30
N LEU A 424 10.83 -9.44 9.24
CA LEU A 424 11.91 -10.27 8.70
C LEU A 424 12.15 -11.52 9.56
N CYS A 425 12.17 -11.38 10.89
CA CYS A 425 12.29 -12.50 11.81
C CYS A 425 11.15 -13.50 11.67
N ILE A 426 9.89 -13.03 11.54
CA ILE A 426 8.73 -13.89 11.29
C ILE A 426 8.88 -14.63 9.96
N SER A 427 9.29 -13.91 8.90
CA SER A 427 9.50 -14.51 7.57
C SER A 427 10.59 -15.59 7.60
N ALA A 428 11.71 -15.33 8.29
CA ALA A 428 12.80 -16.29 8.46
C ALA A 428 12.38 -17.50 9.32
N ALA A 429 11.57 -17.29 10.36
CA ALA A 429 11.03 -18.36 11.19
C ALA A 429 10.11 -19.28 10.38
N ILE A 430 9.21 -18.70 9.56
CA ILE A 430 8.35 -19.46 8.63
C ILE A 430 9.20 -20.26 7.64
N TYR A 431 10.28 -19.66 7.13
CA TYR A 431 11.19 -20.35 6.22
C TYR A 431 11.92 -21.53 6.89
N LYS A 432 12.35 -21.39 8.16
CA LYS A 432 12.92 -22.52 8.91
C LYS A 432 11.92 -23.65 9.16
N LEU A 433 10.63 -23.32 9.28
CA LEU A 433 9.54 -24.30 9.43
C LEU A 433 9.16 -25.00 8.11
N LYS A 434 9.81 -24.66 6.98
CA LYS A 434 9.58 -25.23 5.64
C LYS A 434 9.47 -26.75 5.65
N TYR A 435 10.47 -27.43 6.17
CA TYR A 435 10.53 -28.89 6.14
C TYR A 435 9.52 -29.57 7.05
N TRP A 436 8.93 -28.83 8.00
CA TRP A 436 7.91 -29.36 8.89
C TRP A 436 6.50 -29.29 8.26
N VAL A 437 6.26 -28.28 7.41
CA VAL A 437 4.97 -28.02 6.75
C VAL A 437 4.90 -28.62 5.33
N ALA A 438 6.05 -28.92 4.72
CA ALA A 438 6.13 -29.44 3.37
C ALA A 438 5.48 -30.85 3.25
N PRO A 439 4.56 -31.06 2.28
CA PRO A 439 4.02 -32.38 2.00
C PRO A 439 5.10 -33.31 1.41
N ARG A 440 4.96 -34.62 1.64
CA ARG A 440 5.96 -35.64 1.25
C ARG A 440 6.37 -35.58 -0.23
N HIS A 441 5.47 -35.19 -1.14
CA HIS A 441 5.78 -35.08 -2.56
C HIS A 441 6.68 -33.88 -2.92
N GLU A 442 6.59 -32.77 -2.19
CA GLU A 442 7.52 -31.63 -2.35
C GLU A 442 8.90 -32.03 -1.88
N ILE A 443 9.00 -32.71 -0.73
CA ILE A 443 10.26 -33.21 -0.18
C ILE A 443 10.92 -34.19 -1.15
N GLU A 444 10.16 -35.11 -1.74
CA GLU A 444 10.69 -36.09 -2.71
C GLU A 444 11.17 -35.41 -4.00
N HIS A 445 10.43 -34.41 -4.49
CA HIS A 445 10.84 -33.61 -5.65
C HIS A 445 12.14 -32.84 -5.37
N ASP A 446 12.24 -32.19 -4.21
CA ASP A 446 13.44 -31.46 -3.80
C ASP A 446 14.64 -32.41 -3.65
N ILE A 447 14.44 -33.62 -3.10
CA ILE A 447 15.48 -34.66 -3.03
C ILE A 447 15.97 -35.02 -4.44
N GLN A 448 15.06 -35.20 -5.40
CA GLN A 448 15.43 -35.52 -6.79
C GLN A 448 16.16 -34.36 -7.49
N GLU A 449 15.75 -33.12 -7.24
CA GLU A 449 16.41 -31.93 -7.79
C GLU A 449 17.81 -31.75 -7.20
N LEU A 450 17.98 -31.89 -5.88
CA LEU A 450 19.28 -31.85 -5.23
C LEU A 450 20.22 -32.96 -5.72
N LYS A 451 19.71 -34.18 -5.95
CA LYS A 451 20.52 -35.28 -6.51
C LYS A 451 21.09 -34.91 -7.88
N LYS A 452 20.28 -34.32 -8.76
CA LYS A 452 20.74 -33.85 -10.08
C LYS A 452 21.76 -32.72 -9.97
N GLU A 453 21.56 -31.81 -9.03
CA GLU A 453 22.50 -30.71 -8.78
C GLU A 453 23.85 -31.24 -8.27
N ILE A 454 23.83 -32.22 -7.36
CA ILE A 454 25.04 -32.90 -6.86
C ILE A 454 25.77 -33.59 -8.01
N GLU A 455 25.07 -34.37 -8.83
CA GLU A 455 25.64 -35.05 -10.01
C GLU A 455 26.28 -34.04 -10.98
N ARG A 456 25.65 -32.89 -11.19
CA ARG A 456 26.20 -31.81 -12.01
C ARG A 456 27.47 -31.21 -11.42
N LEU A 457 27.52 -31.00 -10.10
CA LEU A 457 28.68 -30.48 -9.40
C LEU A 457 29.84 -31.48 -9.37
N GLU A 458 29.53 -32.77 -9.28
CA GLU A 458 30.51 -33.86 -9.41
C GLU A 458 31.13 -33.86 -10.81
N ASN A 459 30.32 -33.79 -11.87
CA ASN A 459 30.81 -33.70 -13.25
C ASN A 459 31.72 -32.46 -13.47
N LEU A 460 31.34 -31.30 -12.93
CA LEU A 460 32.17 -30.08 -13.00
C LEU A 460 33.49 -30.21 -12.20
N ARG A 461 33.47 -30.97 -11.10
CA ARG A 461 34.68 -31.26 -10.31
C ARG A 461 35.63 -32.17 -11.11
N GLU A 462 35.11 -33.21 -11.74
CA GLU A 462 35.89 -34.14 -12.57
C GLU A 462 36.47 -33.45 -13.82
N GLU A 463 35.69 -32.60 -14.48
CA GLU A 463 36.18 -31.79 -15.60
C GLU A 463 37.34 -30.88 -15.17
N LYS A 464 37.22 -30.24 -14.00
CA LYS A 464 38.30 -29.41 -13.43
C LYS A 464 39.50 -30.23 -12.96
N SER A 465 39.33 -31.45 -12.45
CA SER A 465 40.47 -32.31 -12.08
C SER A 465 41.23 -32.78 -13.30
N ASN A 466 40.51 -33.25 -14.34
CA ASN A 466 41.11 -33.69 -15.60
C ASN A 466 41.84 -32.55 -16.31
N THR A 467 41.27 -31.34 -16.29
CA THR A 467 41.94 -30.14 -16.85
C THR A 467 43.22 -29.79 -16.08
N ARG A 468 43.24 -29.94 -14.75
CA ARG A 468 44.45 -29.74 -13.94
C ARG A 468 45.52 -30.80 -14.17
N GLU A 469 45.13 -32.07 -14.29
CA GLU A 469 46.07 -33.16 -14.64
C GLU A 469 46.62 -33.01 -16.05
N PHE A 470 45.81 -32.57 -17.01
CA PHE A 470 46.28 -32.28 -18.36
C PHE A 470 47.30 -31.13 -18.37
N HIS A 471 47.03 -30.05 -17.63
CA HIS A 471 47.98 -28.94 -17.47
C HIS A 471 49.27 -29.34 -16.75
N SER A 472 49.20 -30.21 -15.73
CA SER A 472 50.40 -30.68 -15.02
C SER A 472 51.25 -31.60 -15.90
N LEU A 473 50.62 -32.48 -16.69
CA LEU A 473 51.32 -33.35 -17.65
C LEU A 473 51.95 -32.56 -18.79
N HIS A 474 51.28 -31.52 -19.30
CA HIS A 474 51.86 -30.64 -20.32
C HIS A 474 53.04 -29.83 -19.75
N SER A 475 52.89 -29.26 -18.54
CA SER A 475 53.98 -28.59 -17.84
C SER A 475 55.18 -29.51 -17.55
N LEU A 476 54.95 -30.80 -17.26
CA LEU A 476 56.04 -31.75 -17.05
C LEU A 476 56.72 -32.11 -18.37
N ARG A 477 55.93 -32.31 -19.44
CA ARG A 477 56.46 -32.57 -20.79
C ARG A 477 57.30 -31.41 -21.31
N ASP A 478 56.87 -30.17 -21.11
CA ASP A 478 57.66 -28.98 -21.50
C ASP A 478 58.97 -28.90 -20.70
N ARG A 479 58.95 -29.25 -19.41
CA ARG A 479 60.14 -29.24 -18.55
C ARG A 479 61.16 -30.32 -18.95
N PHE A 480 60.71 -31.52 -19.28
CA PHE A 480 61.58 -32.59 -19.80
C PHE A 480 62.13 -32.27 -21.20
N SER A 481 61.36 -31.57 -22.04
CA SER A 481 61.84 -31.16 -23.37
C SER A 481 62.95 -30.10 -23.28
N THR A 482 62.93 -29.24 -22.25
CA THR A 482 64.00 -28.26 -22.00
C THR A 482 65.26 -28.87 -21.35
N GLU A 483 65.14 -29.91 -20.53
CA GLU A 483 66.30 -30.61 -19.96
C GLU A 483 66.99 -31.55 -20.96
N GLY A 484 66.24 -32.15 -21.89
CA GLY A 484 66.80 -33.00 -22.96
C GLY A 484 67.68 -32.25 -23.97
N GLN A 485 67.51 -30.92 -24.12
CA GLN A 485 68.40 -30.10 -24.96
C GLN A 485 69.71 -29.70 -24.28
N HIS A 486 69.87 -29.92 -22.96
CA HIS A 486 71.08 -29.51 -22.25
C HIS A 486 72.14 -30.62 -22.12
N TYR A 487 71.80 -31.87 -22.41
CA TYR A 487 72.74 -33.01 -22.33
C TYR A 487 73.43 -33.39 -23.65
N ASP A 488 72.98 -32.84 -24.79
CA ASP A 488 73.52 -33.17 -26.12
C ASP A 488 74.64 -32.21 -26.59
N SER A 489 75.16 -31.36 -25.69
CA SER A 489 76.16 -30.32 -26.04
C SER A 489 77.47 -30.41 -25.25
N SER A 490 77.79 -31.56 -24.64
CA SER A 490 79.03 -31.74 -23.85
C SER A 490 79.84 -33.02 -24.14
N GLN A 491 79.67 -33.64 -25.30
CA GLN A 491 80.61 -34.64 -25.83
C GLN A 491 80.92 -34.42 -27.32
N VAL A 492 81.65 -33.35 -27.63
CA VAL A 492 82.59 -33.31 -28.76
C VAL A 492 83.74 -32.40 -28.35
N GLU A 493 84.75 -32.97 -27.70
CA GLU A 493 86.18 -32.68 -27.89
C GLU A 493 87.02 -33.85 -27.38
#